data_AF-A0A7C3NRM6-F1
#
_entry.id   AF-A0A7C3NRM6-F1
#
_cell.length_a   1.000
_cell.length_b   1.000
_cell.length_c   1.000
_cell.angle_alpha   90.00
_cell.angle_beta   90.00
_cell.angle_gamma   90.00
#
_symmetry.space_group_name_H-M   'P 1'
#
loop_
_entity.id
_entity.type
_entity.pdbx_description
1 polymer ?
#
loop_
_entity_poly.entity_id
_entity_poly.type
_entity_poly.pdbx_seq_one_letter_code
_entity_poly.pdbx_strand_id
1 'polypeptide(L)' 'MERIDPQPDHEQLKRFALGQTIVFQGKPYTLRCRTTLASGEAAVVLQGEAEQFVIGAAQFLAGLDSPVPK' A
#
# COMPACT_ATOMS: atom_id res chain seq x y z
N MET A 1 17.49 19.65 15.63
CA MET A 1 17.48 18.90 14.36
C MET A 1 16.42 17.84 14.49
N GLU A 2 15.20 18.14 14.01
CA GLU A 2 14.18 17.11 13.86
C GLU A 2 14.72 16.08 12.88
N ARG A 3 14.93 14.85 13.37
CA ARG A 3 15.21 13.71 12.52
C ARG A 3 14.00 13.60 11.60
N ILE A 4 14.18 13.97 10.33
CA ILE A 4 13.25 13.59 9.28
C ILE A 4 13.41 12.08 9.19
N ASP A 5 12.63 11.35 10.01
CA ASP A 5 12.55 9.90 9.92
C ASP A 5 12.25 9.57 8.45
N PRO A 6 13.12 8.82 7.77
CA PRO A 6 12.88 8.45 6.39
C PRO A 6 11.53 7.73 6.35
N GLN A 7 10.55 8.38 5.71
CA GLN A 7 9.14 8.01 5.65
C GLN A 7 8.93 6.50 5.91
N PRO A 8 8.53 6.09 7.13
CA PRO A 8 8.43 4.68 7.50
C PRO A 8 7.47 3.92 6.58
N ASP A 9 6.52 4.63 5.99
CA ASP A 9 5.63 4.19 4.93
C ASP A 9 6.35 3.64 3.70
N HIS A 10 7.44 4.28 3.25
CA HIS A 10 8.20 3.83 2.08
C HIS A 10 8.91 2.49 2.33
N GLU A 11 9.44 2.27 3.52
CA GLU A 11 10.08 1.00 3.87
C GLU A 11 9.06 -0.12 4.06
N GLN A 12 7.90 0.18 4.66
CA GLN A 12 6.83 -0.81 4.79
C GLN A 12 6.24 -1.20 3.43
N LEU A 13 6.08 -0.25 2.51
CA LEU A 13 5.64 -0.54 1.15
C LEU A 13 6.62 -1.42 0.35
N LYS A 14 7.91 -1.42 0.70
CA LYS A 14 8.89 -2.34 0.07
C LYS A 14 8.65 -3.81 0.43
N ARG A 15 7.97 -4.10 1.55
CA ARG A 15 7.64 -5.47 1.97
C ARG A 15 6.59 -6.11 1.08
N PHE A 16 5.81 -5.31 0.36
CA PHE A 16 4.79 -5.79 -0.56
C PHE A 16 5.34 -5.86 -1.98
N ALA A 17 5.29 -7.07 -2.55
CA ALA A 17 5.67 -7.27 -3.94
C ALA A 17 4.54 -6.82 -4.87
N LEU A 18 4.90 -6.28 -6.03
CA LEU A 18 3.92 -6.07 -7.11
C LEU A 18 3.39 -7.44 -7.55
N GLY A 19 2.08 -7.54 -7.79
CA GLY A 19 1.38 -8.78 -8.08
C GLY A 19 1.01 -9.61 -6.84
N GLN A 20 1.38 -9.17 -5.63
CA GLN A 20 0.93 -9.82 -4.40
C GLN A 20 -0.54 -9.49 -4.12
N THR A 21 -1.31 -10.51 -3.74
CA THR A 21 -2.66 -10.33 -3.20
C THR A 21 -2.58 -10.06 -1.71
N ILE A 22 -3.18 -8.96 -1.28
CA ILE A 22 -3.30 -8.55 0.12
C ILE A 22 -4.77 -8.46 0.49
N VAL A 23 -5.10 -8.56 1.78
CA VAL A 23 -6.46 -8.29 2.26
C VAL A 23 -6.50 -6.87 2.80
N PHE A 24 -7.29 -6.03 2.15
CA PHE A 24 -7.51 -4.64 2.56
C PHE A 24 -8.98 -4.46 2.90
N GLN A 25 -9.27 -4.04 4.12
CA GLN A 25 -10.65 -3.92 4.65
C GLN A 25 -11.50 -5.20 4.45
N GLY A 26 -10.90 -6.38 4.68
CA GLY A 26 -11.59 -7.67 4.56
C GLY A 26 -11.86 -8.13 3.12
N LYS A 27 -11.35 -7.43 2.10
CA LYS A 27 -11.46 -7.83 0.69
C LYS A 27 -10.07 -8.07 0.08
N PRO A 28 -9.90 -9.09 -0.78
CA PRO A 28 -8.65 -9.33 -1.46
C PRO A 28 -8.42 -8.32 -2.58
N TYR A 29 -7.23 -7.72 -2.60
CA TYR A 29 -6.78 -6.83 -3.67
C TYR A 29 -5.38 -7.19 -4.11
N THR A 30 -5.10 -7.04 -5.39
CA THR A 30 -3.77 -7.23 -5.95
C THR A 30 -3.03 -5.90 -6.00
N LEU A 31 -1.82 -5.86 -5.44
CA LEU A 31 -0.98 -4.66 -5.50
C LEU A 31 -0.33 -4.56 -6.89
N ARG A 32 -0.80 -3.62 -7.72
CA ARG A 32 -0.35 -3.50 -9.11
C ARG A 32 0.86 -2.59 -9.28
N CYS A 33 0.85 -1.45 -8.61
CA CYS A 33 1.88 -0.44 -8.77
C CYS A 33 2.11 0.33 -7.46
N ARG A 34 3.32 0.86 -7.31
CA ARG A 34 3.67 1.84 -6.26
C ARG A 34 3.82 3.18 -6.95
N THR A 35 3.12 4.18 -6.47
CA THR A 35 3.11 5.53 -7.02
C THR A 35 3.30 6.55 -5.92
N THR A 36 3.37 7.83 -6.28
CA THR A 36 3.45 8.94 -5.33
C THR A 36 2.29 9.89 -5.65
N LEU A 37 1.52 10.28 -4.64
CA LEU A 37 0.43 11.25 -4.79
C LEU A 37 1.00 12.63 -5.11
N ALA A 38 0.15 13.51 -5.64
CA ALA A 38 0.51 14.90 -5.93
C ALA A 38 1.04 15.66 -4.69
N SER A 39 0.65 15.22 -3.49
CA SER A 39 1.13 15.75 -2.21
C SER A 39 2.57 15.32 -1.86
N GLY A 40 3.20 14.45 -2.65
CA GLY A 40 4.50 13.86 -2.35
C GLY A 40 4.46 12.62 -1.45
N GLU A 41 3.26 12.18 -1.03
CA GLU A 41 3.07 10.99 -0.20
C GLU A 41 3.19 9.72 -1.05
N ALA A 42 3.83 8.69 -0.49
CA ALA A 42 3.87 7.36 -1.10
C ALA A 42 2.45 6.77 -1.21
N ALA A 43 2.18 6.04 -2.27
CA ALA A 43 0.88 5.41 -2.52
C ALA A 43 1.02 4.11 -3.29
N VAL A 44 -0.06 3.33 -3.29
CA VAL A 44 -0.16 2.08 -4.04
C VAL A 44 -1.44 2.03 -4.85
N VAL A 45 -1.36 1.32 -5.96
CA VAL A 45 -2.50 1.01 -6.81
C VAL A 45 -2.96 -0.39 -6.46
N LEU A 46 -4.16 -0.48 -5.90
CA LEU A 46 -4.83 -1.74 -5.62
C LEU A 46 -5.81 -2.04 -6.74
N GLN A 47 -5.77 -3.28 -7.25
CA GLN A 47 -6.70 -3.79 -8.24
C GLN A 47 -7.47 -4.95 -7.64
N GLY A 48 -8.78 -4.77 -7.51
CA GLY A 48 -9.74 -5.81 -7.19
C GLY A 48 -10.26 -6.48 -8.45
N GLU A 49 -11.29 -7.29 -8.31
CA GLU A 49 -11.86 -8.07 -9.41
C GLU A 49 -12.60 -7.19 -10.44
N ALA A 50 -13.28 -6.14 -9.97
CA ALA A 50 -14.07 -5.23 -10.80
C ALA A 50 -13.63 -3.76 -10.71
N GLU A 51 -12.62 -3.45 -9.90
CA GLU A 51 -12.25 -2.06 -9.57
C GLU A 51 -10.73 -1.89 -9.40
N GLN A 52 -10.25 -0.68 -9.65
CA GLN A 52 -8.88 -0.28 -9.36
C GLN A 52 -8.89 1.11 -8.74
N PHE A 53 -8.14 1.29 -7.65
CA PHE A 53 -8.02 2.59 -6.99
C PHE A 53 -6.60 2.83 -6.48
N VAL A 54 -6.29 4.11 -6.22
CA VAL A 54 -5.03 4.55 -5.64
C VAL A 54 -5.26 4.89 -4.18
N ILE A 55 -4.39 4.40 -3.30
CA ILE A 55 -4.46 4.67 -1.86
C ILE A 55 -3.09 5.08 -1.32
N GLY A 56 -3.08 6.10 -0.47
CA GLY A 56 -1.88 6.55 0.23
C GLY A 56 -1.31 5.46 1.12
N ALA A 57 0.00 5.43 1.29
CA ALA A 57 0.72 4.41 2.04
C ALA A 57 0.23 4.34 3.50
N ALA A 58 0.01 5.49 4.13
CA ALA A 58 -0.48 5.55 5.50
C ALA A 58 -1.87 4.89 5.63
N GLN A 59 -2.81 5.23 4.73
CA GLN A 59 -4.14 4.63 4.73
C GLN A 59 -4.12 3.14 4.33
N PHE A 60 -3.23 2.77 3.42
CA PHE A 60 -3.02 1.38 3.02
C PHE A 60 -2.54 0.54 4.21
N LEU A 61 -1.49 0.99 4.90
CA LEU A 61 -0.93 0.30 6.06
C LEU A 61 -1.91 0.25 7.24
N ALA A 62 -2.70 1.31 7.44
CA ALA A 62 -3.73 1.34 8.47
C ALA A 62 -4.90 0.37 8.20
N GLY A 63 -5.24 0.12 6.92
CA GLY A 63 -6.36 -0.75 6.53
C GLY A 63 -5.97 -2.17 6.11
N LEU A 64 -4.68 -2.52 6.23
CA LEU A 64 -4.16 -3.85 5.91
C LEU A 64 -4.48 -4.85 7.03
N ASP A 65 -5.29 -5.86 6.70
CA ASP A 65 -5.68 -6.92 7.63
C ASP A 65 -4.68 -8.09 7.54
N SER A 66 -3.37 -7.80 7.64
CA SER A 66 -2.27 -8.78 7.49
C SER A 66 -2.21 -9.55 6.14
N PRO A 67 -1.04 -10.06 5.74
CA PRO A 67 -0.96 -10.94 4.58
C PRO A 67 -1.60 -12.28 4.92
N VAL A 68 -2.55 -12.74 4.09
CA VAL A 68 -3.02 -14.13 4.12
C VAL A 68 -1.80 -15.00 3.78
N PRO A 69 -1.32 -15.86 4.69
CA PRO A 69 -0.29 -16.81 4.34
C PRO A 69 -0.85 -17.77 3.30
N LYS A 70 -0.09 -17.97 2.22
CA LYS A 70 -0.36 -18.95 1.17
C LYS A 70 -0.40 -20.37 1.75
#